data_AF-A0A4U1BY14-F1
#
_entry.id   AF-A0A4U1BY14-F1
#
_cell.length_a   1.000
_cell.length_b   1.000
_cell.length_c   1.000
_cell.angle_alpha   90.00
_cell.angle_beta   90.00
_cell.angle_gamma   90.00
#
_symmetry.space_group_name_H-M   'P 1'
#
loop_
_entity.id
_entity.type
_entity.pdbx_description
1 polymer ?
#
loop_
_entity_poly.entity_id
_entity_poly.type
_entity_poly.pdbx_seq_one_letter_code
_entity_poly.pdbx_strand_id
1 'polypeptide(L)'
;MTKNPFGDLTDEKLIKRKDLLKGILIGIAIVWLLIALFFAYIFFTRGFKNNSFIVLIPLLTLPITLLPTFINLNFLNKEIKSRNLK
;
A
#
# COMPACT_ATOMS: atom_id res chain seq x y z
N MET A 1 -9.71 7.81 26.22
CA MET A 1 -9.72 8.62 24.99
C MET A 1 -8.49 8.24 24.17
N THR A 2 -8.66 7.53 23.06
CA THR A 2 -7.56 7.22 22.14
C THR A 2 -7.12 8.52 21.46
N LYS A 3 -5.95 9.05 21.82
CA LYS A 3 -5.39 10.26 21.19
C LYS A 3 -5.30 10.01 19.68
N ASN A 4 -5.90 10.90 18.88
CA ASN A 4 -5.75 10.85 17.44
C ASN A 4 -4.29 11.23 17.11
N PRO A 5 -3.47 10.33 16.53
CA PRO A 5 -2.05 10.59 16.28
C PRO A 5 -1.80 11.73 15.27
N PHE A 6 -2.85 12.21 14.60
CA PHE A 6 -2.80 13.31 13.64
C PHE A 6 -3.50 14.59 14.13
N GLY A 7 -4.06 14.60 15.35
CA GLY A 7 -4.78 15.76 15.90
C GLY A 7 -3.92 17.02 16.01
N ASP A 8 -2.62 16.86 16.30
CA ASP A 8 -1.68 17.96 16.46
C ASP A 8 -1.10 18.49 15.14
N LEU A 9 -1.45 17.88 14.00
CA LEU A 9 -0.96 18.32 12.68
C LEU A 9 -1.77 19.51 12.16
N THR A 10 -1.07 20.43 11.49
CA THR A 10 -1.73 21.48 10.69
C THR A 10 -2.38 20.89 9.45
N ASP A 11 -3.40 21.58 8.93
CA ASP A 11 -4.20 21.12 7.80
C ASP A 11 -3.35 20.86 6.54
N GLU A 12 -2.36 21.73 6.28
CA GLU A 12 -1.40 21.55 5.19
C GLU A 12 -0.56 20.27 5.34
N LYS A 13 -0.12 19.97 6.57
CA LYS A 13 0.68 18.76 6.86
C LYS A 13 -0.18 17.50 6.73
N LEU A 14 -1.46 17.55 7.11
CA LEU A 14 -2.42 16.46 6.92
C LEU A 14 -2.61 16.13 5.44
N ILE A 15 -2.89 17.14 4.60
CA ILE A 15 -3.10 16.95 3.16
C ILE A 15 -1.82 16.43 2.50
N LYS A 16 -0.67 17.05 2.78
CA LYS A 16 0.63 16.62 2.22
C LYS A 16 0.94 15.16 2.59
N ARG A 17 0.65 14.74 3.82
CA ARG A 17 0.91 13.37 4.27
C ARG A 17 -0.06 12.35 3.64
N LYS A 18 -1.33 12.73 3.43
CA LYS A 18 -2.31 11.94 2.65
C LYS A 18 -1.78 11.69 1.24
N ASP A 19 -1.36 12.74 0.54
CA ASP A 19 -0.94 12.65 -0.85
C ASP A 19 0.35 11.85 -1.02
N LEU A 20 1.31 12.01 -0.11
CA LEU A 20 2.53 11.20 -0.07
C LEU A 20 2.22 9.71 0.11
N LEU A 21 1.40 9.36 1.11
CA LEU A 21 1.04 7.95 1.36
C LEU A 21 0.25 7.34 0.21
N LYS A 22 -0.65 8.12 -0.41
CA LYS A 22 -1.39 7.69 -1.59
C LYS A 22 -0.46 7.46 -2.79
N GLY A 23 0.49 8.37 -3.02
CA GLY A 23 1.50 8.21 -4.08
C GLY A 23 2.38 6.98 -3.89
N ILE A 24 2.84 6.74 -2.66
CA ILE A 24 3.62 5.54 -2.32
C ILE A 24 2.82 4.25 -2.56
N LEU A 25 1.55 4.21 -2.12
CA LEU A 25 0.70 3.04 -2.32
C LEU A 25 0.49 2.74 -3.81
N ILE A 26 0.25 3.76 -4.63
CA ILE A 26 0.10 3.60 -6.08
C ILE A 26 1.41 3.10 -6.70
N GLY A 27 2.55 3.68 -6.32
CA GLY A 27 3.87 3.27 -6.81
C GLY A 27 4.17 1.80 -6.50
N ILE A 28 3.94 1.37 -5.26
CA ILE A 28 4.11 -0.02 -4.85
C ILE A 28 3.15 -0.95 -5.59
N ALA A 29 1.89 -0.55 -5.77
CA ALA A 29 0.90 -1.34 -6.50
C ALA A 29 1.30 -1.57 -7.97
N ILE A 30 1.83 -0.55 -8.65
CA ILE A 30 2.32 -0.68 -10.03
C ILE A 30 3.48 -1.68 -10.11
N VAL A 31 4.48 -1.53 -9.23
CA VAL A 31 5.64 -2.43 -9.19
C VAL A 31 5.19 -3.87 -8.90
N TRP A 32 4.28 -4.06 -7.94
CA TRP A 32 3.71 -5.36 -7.62
C TRP A 32 3.02 -6.03 -8.81
N LEU A 33 2.25 -5.26 -9.59
CA LEU A 33 1.55 -5.75 -10.78
C LEU A 33 2.52 -6.16 -11.88
N LEU A 34 3.60 -5.40 -12.10
CA LEU A 34 4.67 -5.77 -13.04
C LEU A 34 5.37 -7.08 -12.64
N ILE A 35 5.66 -7.25 -11.35
CA ILE A 35 6.24 -8.49 -10.82
C ILE A 35 5.26 -9.66 -11.05
N ALA A 36 3.97 -9.48 -10.72
CA ALA A 36 2.95 -10.50 -10.93
C ALA A 36 2.84 -10.92 -12.41
N LEU A 37 2.86 -9.95 -13.34
CA LEU A 37 2.88 -10.20 -14.79
C LEU A 37 4.12 -10.98 -15.23
N PHE A 38 5.30 -10.63 -14.69
CA PHE A 38 6.55 -11.34 -15.00
C PHE A 38 6.50 -12.80 -14.54
N PHE A 39 6.01 -13.05 -13.33
CA PHE A 39 5.81 -14.42 -12.84
C PHE A 39 4.77 -15.18 -13.66
N ALA A 40 3.66 -14.54 -14.03
CA ALA A 40 2.66 -15.15 -14.90
C ALA A 40 3.26 -15.52 -16.27
N TYR A 41 4.05 -14.63 -16.88
CA TYR A 41 4.73 -14.89 -18.15
C TYR A 41 5.66 -16.11 -18.06
N ILE A 42 6.49 -16.19 -17.03
CA ILE A 42 7.38 -17.35 -16.82
C ILE A 42 6.56 -18.62 -16.63
N PHE A 43 5.49 -18.56 -15.85
CA PHE A 43 4.61 -19.70 -15.60
C PHE A 43 4.00 -20.24 -16.90
N PHE A 44 3.41 -19.38 -17.73
CA PHE A 44 2.79 -19.81 -18.99
C PHE A 44 3.79 -20.25 -20.06
N THR A 45 5.02 -19.72 -20.07
CA THR A 45 6.01 -20.04 -21.11
C THR A 45 6.92 -21.22 -20.77
N ARG A 46 7.29 -21.40 -19.50
CA ARG A 46 8.27 -22.41 -19.08
C ARG A 46 7.68 -23.51 -18.17
N GLY A 47 6.46 -23.31 -17.64
CA GLY A 47 5.82 -24.23 -16.70
C GLY A 47 6.57 -24.37 -15.36
N PHE A 48 5.93 -24.98 -14.36
CA PHE A 48 6.50 -25.17 -13.01
C PHE A 48 7.52 -26.33 -12.89
N LYS A 49 8.10 -26.82 -14.00
CA LYS A 49 8.90 -28.07 -13.98
C LYS A 49 10.07 -28.07 -12.98
N ASN A 50 10.58 -26.90 -12.60
CA ASN A 50 11.70 -26.77 -11.65
C ASN A 50 11.55 -25.65 -10.60
N ASN A 51 10.43 -24.90 -10.61
CA ASN A 51 10.30 -23.70 -9.77
C ASN A 51 9.34 -23.98 -8.61
N SER A 52 9.87 -24.03 -7.38
CA SER A 52 9.06 -24.12 -6.16
C SER A 52 8.15 -22.91 -6.00
N PHE A 53 6.87 -23.13 -5.68
CA PHE A 53 5.89 -22.08 -5.35
C PHE A 53 6.34 -21.09 -4.26
N ILE A 54 7.40 -21.42 -3.51
CA ILE A 54 8.07 -20.58 -2.52
C ILE A 54 8.45 -19.20 -3.08
N VAL A 55 8.82 -19.08 -4.37
CA VAL A 55 9.15 -17.77 -4.96
C VAL A 55 7.97 -16.80 -5.05
N LEU A 56 6.72 -17.27 -4.89
CA LEU A 56 5.53 -16.42 -4.85
C LEU A 56 5.22 -15.87 -3.45
N ILE A 57 5.87 -16.39 -2.40
CA ILE A 57 5.63 -15.95 -1.01
C ILE A 57 5.82 -14.42 -0.86
N PRO A 58 6.93 -13.81 -1.33
CA PRO A 58 7.12 -12.37 -1.23
C PRO A 58 6.03 -11.55 -1.93
N LEU A 59 5.47 -12.07 -3.04
CA LEU A 59 4.38 -11.42 -3.77
C LEU A 59 3.09 -11.41 -2.94
N LEU A 60 2.81 -12.51 -2.23
CA LEU A 60 1.62 -12.64 -1.39
C LEU A 60 1.74 -11.93 -0.03
N THR A 61 2.96 -11.73 0.49
CA THR A 61 3.18 -11.03 1.76
C THR A 61 3.19 -9.51 1.60
N LEU A 62 3.45 -8.98 0.40
CA LEU A 62 3.47 -7.53 0.15
C LEU A 62 2.17 -6.81 0.57
N PRO A 63 0.96 -7.28 0.22
CA PRO A 63 -0.29 -6.68 0.71
C PRO A 63 -0.39 -6.64 2.24
N ILE A 64 0.12 -7.68 2.93
CA ILE A 64 0.10 -7.79 4.39
C ILE A 64 1.01 -6.71 5.00
N THR A 65 2.20 -6.51 4.43
CA THR A 65 3.13 -5.47 4.90
C THR A 65 2.59 -4.04 4.72
N LEU A 66 1.64 -3.84 3.81
CA LEU A 66 1.00 -2.54 3.56
C LEU A 66 -0.19 -2.25 4.48
N LEU A 67 -0.67 -3.22 5.26
CA LEU A 67 -1.81 -3.04 6.18
C LEU A 67 -1.64 -1.86 7.14
N PRO A 68 -0.49 -1.68 7.85
CA PRO A 68 -0.32 -0.55 8.76
C PRO A 68 -0.42 0.80 8.03
N THR A 69 0.09 0.87 6.81
CA THR A 69 0.05 2.06 5.96
C THR A 69 -1.38 2.39 5.55
N PHE A 70 -2.16 1.37 5.17
CA PHE A 70 -3.57 1.54 4.81
C PHE A 70 -4.41 2.00 6.02
N ILE A 71 -4.16 1.42 7.19
CA ILE A 71 -4.80 1.82 8.46
C ILE A 71 -4.48 3.29 8.77
N ASN A 72 -3.20 3.69 8.66
CA ASN A 72 -2.79 5.09 8.86
C ASN A 72 -3.46 6.05 7.87
N LEU A 73 -3.58 5.67 6.59
CA LEU A 73 -4.26 6.47 5.58
C LEU A 73 -5.75 6.64 5.89
N ASN A 74 -6.40 5.61 6.42
CA ASN A 74 -7.80 5.69 6.85
C ASN A 74 -7.97 6.65 8.04
N PHE A 75 -7.07 6.62 9.02
CA PHE A 75 -7.08 7.58 10.14
C PHE A 75 -6.84 9.02 9.65
N LEU A 76 -5.90 9.24 8.73
CA LEU A 76 -5.67 10.53 8.07
C LEU A 76 -6.92 11.02 7.33
N ASN A 77 -7.58 10.17 6.56
CA ASN A 77 -8.80 10.54 5.85
C ASN A 77 -9.96 10.88 6.79
N LYS A 78 -10.10 10.14 7.91
CA LYS A 78 -11.09 10.45 8.94
C LYS A 78 -10.85 11.82 9.57
N GLU A 79 -9.59 12.18 9.82
CA GLU A 79 -9.22 13.49 10.37
C GLU A 79 -9.38 14.63 9.35
N ILE A 80 -9.03 14.40 8.09
CA ILE A 80 -9.27 15.38 7.01
C ILE A 80 -10.77 15.63 6.86
N LYS A 81 -11.58 14.56 6.90
CA LYS A 81 -13.04 14.66 6.82
C LYS A 81 -13.66 15.33 8.05
N SER A 82 -13.15 15.08 9.27
CA SER A 82 -13.66 15.74 10.49
C SER A 82 -13.42 17.25 10.47
N ARG A 83 -12.36 17.71 9.80
CA ARG A 83 -12.02 19.12 9.60
C ARG A 83 -12.68 19.77 8.37
N ASN A 84 -13.53 19.04 7.63
CA ASN A 84 -14.12 19.50 6.36
C ASN A 84 -13.07 19.92 5.31
N LEU A 85 -11.89 19.31 5.36
CA LEU A 85 -10.85 19.49 4.35
C LEU A 85 -11.09 18.48 3.21
N LYS A 86 -10.97 18.91 1.95
CA LYS A 86 -11.32 18.12 0.76
C LYS A 86 -10.23 17.12 0.34
#